data_AF-A0A6J6S1F0-F1
#
_entry.id   AF-A0A6J6S1F0-F1
#
_cell.length_a   1.000
_cell.length_b   1.000
_cell.length_c   1.000
_cell.angle_alpha   90.00
_cell.angle_beta   90.00
_cell.angle_gamma   90.00
#
_symmetry.space_group_name_H-M   'P 1'
#
loop_
_entity.id
_entity.type
_entity.pdbx_description
1 polymer ?
#
loop_
_entity_poly.entity_id
_entity_poly.type
_entity_poly.pdbx_seq_one_letter_code
_entity_poly.pdbx_strand_id
1 'polypeptide(L)'
;MVAHSTDGEPHPASSVLKLKGTELQQAVSELMMDLAGPASIASGAGADSALADWAPHVTPTYLNLRKASIYGGSNEIQRQIISRTILGL
;
A
#
# COMPACT_ATOMS: atom_id res chain seq x y z
N MET A 1 10.50 -0.46 20.32
CA MET A 1 10.89 -1.85 20.64
C MET A 1 9.65 -2.75 20.74
N VAL A 2 8.79 -2.80 19.70
CA VAL A 2 7.48 -3.53 19.75
C VAL A 2 7.27 -4.41 18.50
N ALA A 3 8.35 -4.89 17.90
CA ALA A 3 8.30 -5.66 16.66
C ALA A 3 9.14 -6.95 16.75
N HIS A 4 9.15 -7.60 17.92
CA HIS A 4 9.78 -8.91 18.06
C HIS A 4 8.70 -10.00 18.09
N SER A 5 8.89 -11.02 17.25
CA SER A 5 8.16 -12.29 17.28
C SER A 5 8.56 -13.05 18.53
N THR A 6 7.62 -13.35 19.41
CA THR A 6 7.78 -14.37 20.46
C THR A 6 7.53 -15.73 19.80
N ASP A 7 8.50 -16.65 19.88
CA ASP A 7 8.42 -18.04 19.39
C ASP A 7 8.14 -18.24 17.88
N GLY A 8 8.48 -17.25 17.04
CA GLY A 8 8.29 -17.33 15.58
C GLY A 8 6.87 -17.01 15.11
N GLU A 9 5.95 -16.75 16.04
CA GLU A 9 4.61 -16.25 15.74
C GLU A 9 4.66 -14.74 15.41
N PRO A 10 3.95 -14.28 14.36
CA PRO A 10 3.86 -12.87 14.03
C PRO A 10 3.23 -12.08 15.18
N HIS A 11 3.92 -11.03 15.67
CA HIS A 11 3.36 -10.18 16.71
C HIS A 11 2.12 -9.42 16.18
N PRO A 12 0.98 -9.40 16.89
CA PRO A 12 -0.27 -8.78 16.40
C PRO A 12 -0.11 -7.31 15.99
N ALA A 13 0.72 -6.55 16.71
CA ALA A 13 1.03 -5.16 16.35
C ALA A 13 1.73 -5.03 14.98
N SER A 14 2.52 -6.02 14.56
CA SER A 14 3.14 -6.07 13.23
C SER A 14 2.11 -6.29 12.13
N SER A 15 1.14 -7.18 12.36
CA SER A 15 0.01 -7.39 11.45
C SER A 15 -0.86 -6.14 11.31
N VAL A 16 -1.15 -5.44 12.42
CA VAL A 16 -1.88 -4.16 12.41
C VAL A 16 -1.10 -3.10 11.63
N LEU A 17 0.22 -2.99 11.87
CA LEU A 17 1.08 -2.04 11.16
C LEU A 17 1.11 -2.33 9.66
N LYS A 18 1.23 -3.60 9.24
CA LYS A 18 1.18 -3.98 7.83
C LYS A 18 -0.15 -3.60 7.21
N LEU A 19 -1.26 -3.89 7.89
CA LEU A 19 -2.61 -3.58 7.41
C LEU A 19 -2.79 -2.07 7.21
N LYS A 20 -2.46 -1.26 8.22
CA LYS A 20 -2.58 0.20 8.12
C LYS A 20 -1.61 0.81 7.11
N GLY A 21 -0.39 0.27 7.02
CA GLY A 21 0.59 0.69 6.03
C GLY A 21 0.08 0.49 4.61
N THR A 22 -0.50 -0.68 4.29
CA THR A 22 -1.02 -0.94 2.94
C THR A 22 -2.28 -0.14 2.63
N GLU A 23 -3.19 0.05 3.60
CA GLU A 23 -4.38 0.90 3.43
C GLU A 23 -3.99 2.36 3.14
N LEU A 24 -3.03 2.91 3.87
CA LEU A 24 -2.56 4.29 3.67
C LEU A 24 -1.83 4.45 2.32
N GLN A 25 -0.97 3.50 1.95
CA GLN A 25 -0.30 3.52 0.65
C GLN A 25 -1.30 3.51 -0.51
N GLN A 26 -2.39 2.73 -0.40
CA GLN A 26 -3.45 2.73 -1.41
C GLN A 26 -4.13 4.10 -1.48
N ALA A 27 -4.61 4.63 -0.36
CA ALA A 27 -5.28 5.92 -0.31
C ALA A 27 -4.42 7.07 -0.87
N VAL A 28 -3.12 7.11 -0.54
CA VAL A 28 -2.20 8.11 -1.08
C VAL A 28 -2.00 7.93 -2.58
N SER A 29 -1.84 6.69 -3.06
CA SER A 29 -1.64 6.44 -4.48
C SER A 29 -2.89 6.74 -5.32
N GLU A 30 -4.08 6.54 -4.77
CA GLU A 30 -5.36 6.91 -5.38
C GLU A 30 -5.50 8.44 -5.44
N LEU A 31 -5.22 9.13 -4.34
CA LEU A 31 -5.24 10.60 -4.30
C LEU A 31 -4.27 11.22 -5.32
N MET A 32 -3.09 10.61 -5.52
CA MET A 32 -2.14 11.06 -6.54
C MET A 32 -2.67 10.86 -7.96
N MET A 33 -3.41 9.78 -8.24
CA MET A 33 -4.09 9.58 -9.53
C MET A 33 -5.17 10.64 -9.76
N ASP A 34 -5.96 10.95 -8.73
CA ASP A 34 -6.99 11.99 -8.81
C ASP A 34 -6.39 13.38 -9.06
N LEU A 35 -5.28 13.70 -8.38
CA LEU A 35 -4.56 14.96 -8.56
C LEU A 35 -3.93 15.07 -9.95
N ALA A 36 -3.37 13.97 -10.49
CA ALA A 36 -2.81 13.94 -11.83
C ALA A 36 -3.90 14.12 -12.91
N GLY A 37 -5.12 13.67 -12.63
CA GLY A 37 -6.24 13.78 -13.56
C GLY A 37 -5.88 13.22 -14.94
N PRO A 38 -6.14 13.94 -16.04
CA PRO A 38 -5.79 13.49 -17.40
C PRO A 38 -4.29 13.21 -17.62
N ALA A 39 -3.39 13.86 -16.87
CA ALA A 39 -1.96 13.64 -17.01
C ALA A 39 -1.53 12.22 -16.62
N SER A 40 -2.36 11.49 -15.86
CA SER A 40 -2.13 10.08 -15.53
C SER A 40 -2.07 9.17 -16.77
N ILE A 41 -2.65 9.57 -17.90
CA ILE A 41 -2.62 8.80 -19.15
C ILE A 41 -1.22 8.86 -19.80
N ALA A 42 -0.47 9.92 -19.56
CA ALA A 42 0.87 10.15 -20.12
C ALA A 42 1.98 9.38 -19.37
N SER A 43 1.65 8.19 -18.86
CA SER A 43 2.59 7.32 -18.16
C SER A 43 3.83 7.07 -19.04
N GLY A 44 5.01 7.40 -18.52
CA GLY A 44 6.27 7.24 -19.25
C GLY A 44 6.57 8.31 -20.31
N ALA A 45 5.86 9.44 -20.30
CA ALA A 45 6.29 10.63 -21.04
C ALA A 45 7.73 11.02 -20.63
N GLY A 46 8.56 11.36 -21.63
CA GLY A 46 9.96 11.72 -21.43
C GLY A 46 10.16 13.07 -20.74
N ALA A 47 11.41 13.37 -20.37
CA ALA A 47 11.79 14.60 -19.66
C ALA A 47 11.45 15.90 -20.42
N ASP A 48 11.24 15.82 -21.74
CA ASP A 48 10.85 16.96 -22.59
C ASP A 48 9.33 17.23 -22.59
N SER A 49 8.54 16.48 -21.81
CA SER A 49 7.09 16.72 -21.73
C SER A 49 6.79 18.03 -20.99
N ALA A 50 5.71 18.72 -21.39
CA ALA A 50 5.23 19.90 -20.68
C ALA A 50 4.53 19.59 -19.34
N LEU A 51 4.49 18.32 -18.93
CA LEU A 51 3.88 17.89 -17.66
C LEU A 51 4.83 18.15 -16.50
N ALA A 52 4.27 18.28 -15.30
CA ALA A 52 5.08 18.28 -14.09
C ALA A 52 5.81 16.93 -13.95
N ASP A 53 7.08 16.96 -13.53
CA ASP A 53 7.99 15.81 -13.50
C ASP A 53 7.43 14.58 -12.77
N TRP A 54 6.58 14.78 -11.76
CA TRP A 54 5.99 13.68 -11.00
C TRP A 54 4.83 12.98 -11.73
N ALA A 55 4.13 13.68 -12.62
CA ALA A 55 2.88 13.19 -13.23
C ALA A 55 3.05 11.91 -14.07
N PRO A 56 4.10 11.76 -14.91
CA PRO A 56 4.34 10.52 -15.65
C PRO A 56 4.62 9.29 -14.78
N HIS A 57 4.99 9.48 -13.51
CA HIS A 57 5.33 8.41 -12.57
C HIS A 57 4.15 7.94 -11.70
N VAL A 58 3.03 8.67 -11.70
CA VAL A 58 1.88 8.38 -10.85
C VAL A 58 1.24 7.03 -11.19
N THR A 59 0.90 6.82 -12.46
CA THR A 59 0.25 5.59 -12.94
C THR A 59 1.09 4.33 -12.67
N PRO A 60 2.38 4.26 -13.04
CA PRO A 60 3.18 3.06 -12.75
C PRO A 60 3.33 2.82 -11.24
N THR A 61 3.40 3.90 -10.43
CA THR A 61 3.47 3.80 -8.97
C THR A 61 2.18 3.25 -8.37
N TYR A 62 1.03 3.78 -8.78
CA TYR A 62 -0.30 3.31 -8.36
C TYR A 62 -0.48 1.82 -8.67
N LEU A 63 -0.24 1.40 -9.92
CA LEU A 63 -0.36 0.00 -10.33
C LEU A 63 0.57 -0.92 -9.54
N ASN A 64 1.81 -0.47 -9.28
CA ASN A 64 2.78 -1.23 -8.50
C ASN A 64 2.36 -1.36 -7.02
N LEU A 65 1.78 -0.32 -6.42
CA LEU A 65 1.36 -0.34 -5.02
C LEU A 65 0.08 -1.16 -4.79
N ARG A 66 -0.77 -1.37 -5.81
CA ARG A 66 -1.95 -2.25 -5.66
C ARG A 66 -1.57 -3.66 -5.21
N LYS A 67 -0.43 -4.18 -5.66
CA LYS A 67 0.04 -5.53 -5.29
C LYS A 67 0.35 -5.68 -3.80
N ALA A 68 0.64 -4.57 -3.09
CA ALA A 68 1.01 -4.58 -1.68
C ALA A 68 -0.13 -5.07 -0.77
N SER A 69 -1.39 -4.93 -1.19
CA SER A 69 -2.53 -5.47 -0.46
C SER A 69 -2.65 -7.00 -0.50
N ILE A 70 -1.92 -7.66 -1.40
CA ILE A 70 -1.95 -9.11 -1.63
C ILE A 70 -0.64 -9.75 -1.16
N TYR A 71 0.49 -9.09 -1.40
CA TYR A 71 1.82 -9.63 -1.09
C TYR A 71 2.04 -9.80 0.43
N GLY A 72 2.62 -10.93 0.84
CA GLY A 72 2.93 -11.21 2.25
C GLY A 72 1.72 -11.53 3.14
N GLY A 73 0.61 -11.96 2.54
CA GLY A 73 -0.67 -12.20 3.21
C GLY A 73 -1.65 -11.07 2.92
N SER A 74 -2.78 -11.43 2.31
CA SER A 74 -3.85 -10.49 1.97
C SER A 74 -4.26 -9.67 3.20
N ASN A 75 -4.64 -8.41 2.99
CA ASN A 75 -5.21 -7.58 4.05
C ASN A 75 -6.39 -8.27 4.77
N GLU A 76 -7.12 -9.14 4.07
CA GLU A 76 -8.19 -9.94 4.67
C GLU A 76 -7.68 -11.01 5.64
N ILE A 77 -6.61 -11.71 5.25
CA ILE A 77 -5.95 -12.70 6.12
C ILE A 77 -5.37 -12.00 7.36
N GLN A 78 -4.82 -10.80 7.21
CA GLN A 78 -4.31 -10.03 8.35
C GLN A 78 -5.43 -9.58 9.30
N ARG A 79 -6.60 -9.15 8.79
CA ARG A 79 -7.78 -8.89 9.62
C ARG A 79 -8.20 -10.14 10.40
N GLN A 80 -8.18 -11.31 9.77
CA GLN A 80 -8.55 -12.57 10.42
C GLN A 80 -7.52 -13.03 11.47
N ILE A 81 -6.22 -12.78 11.25
CA ILE A 81 -5.17 -13.03 12.26
C ILE A 81 -5.39 -12.11 13.46
N ILE A 82 -5.61 -10.81 13.21
CA ILE A 82 -5.86 -9.81 14.25
C ILE A 82 -7.10 -10.16 15.09
N SER A 83 -8.21 -10.58 14.46
CA SER A 83 -9.41 -10.99 15.20
C SER A 83 -9.14 -12.21 16.08
N ARG A 84 -8.40 -13.21 15.57
CA ARG A 84 -7.99 -14.38 16.36
C ARG A 84 -7.08 -14.04 17.52
N THR A 85 -6.05 -13.21 17.30
CA THR A 85 -5.04 -12.91 18.33
C THR A 85 -5.48 -11.87 19.36
N ILE A 86 -6.30 -10.89 18.98
CA ILE A 86 -6.72 -9.81 19.90
C ILE A 86 -8.09 -10.11 20.51
N LEU A 87 -9.03 -10.64 19.73
CA LEU A 87 -10.43 -10.83 20.16
C LEU A 87 -10.77 -12.28 20.53
N GLY A 88 -9.89 -13.25 20.24
CA GLY A 88 -10.11 -14.67 20.55
C GLY A 88 -11.23 -15.33 19.75
N LEU A 89 -11.58 -14.77 18.58
CA LEU A 89 -12.66 -15.23 17.69
C LEU A 89 -12.18 -16.24 16.64
#